data_AF-A0A2V8S4X4-F1
#
_entry.id   AF-A0A2V8S4X4-F1
#
_cell.length_a   1.000
_cell.length_b   1.000
_cell.length_c   1.000
_cell.angle_alpha   90.00
_cell.angle_beta   90.00
_cell.angle_gamma   90.00
#
_symmetry.space_group_name_H-M   'P 1'
#
loop_
_entity.id
_entity.type
_entity.pdbx_description
1 polymer ?
#
loop_
_entity_poly.entity_id
_entity_poly.type
_entity_poly.pdbx_seq_one_letter_code
_entity_poly.pdbx_strand_id
1 'polypeptide(L)'
;MNERLIEIFSAAQIAERIDALAHEIGAAYDERELTVLGVLEDGFVFLADLLRQLKLPLRIAFLRYDHRSLGGVQDLQFSAQTDLTGRDVMLVEAVLETGVPQEYIMRQLAARGARSIKLCVLLDKPDRRRVELKPDWRAFETHEEYVVGYGLGLNERWRNLPYLARASG
;
A
#
# COMPACT_ATOMS: atom_id res chain seq x y z
N MET A 1 -6.92 -30.04 -2.97
CA MET A 1 -6.64 -29.62 -1.59
C MET A 1 -7.64 -28.51 -1.28
N ASN A 2 -8.54 -28.71 -0.31
CA ASN A 2 -9.49 -27.66 0.07
C ASN A 2 -8.74 -26.68 0.97
N GLU A 3 -8.29 -25.56 0.41
CA GLU A 3 -7.69 -24.48 1.20
C GLU A 3 -8.73 -23.97 2.19
N ARG A 4 -8.39 -24.04 3.48
CA ARG A 4 -9.23 -23.51 4.56
C ARG A 4 -8.84 -22.06 4.79
N LEU A 5 -9.81 -21.16 4.66
CA LEU A 5 -9.65 -19.75 5.00
C LEU A 5 -10.05 -19.52 6.45
N ILE A 6 -9.22 -18.80 7.19
CA ILE A 6 -9.52 -18.35 8.55
C ILE A 6 -9.47 -16.82 8.53
N GLU A 7 -10.61 -16.18 8.77
CA GLU A 7 -10.70 -14.73 8.88
C GLU A 7 -9.80 -14.22 10.00
N ILE A 8 -9.01 -13.18 9.69
CA ILE A 8 -8.11 -12.51 10.64
C ILE A 8 -8.51 -11.05 10.87
N PHE A 9 -9.12 -10.41 9.87
CA PHE A 9 -9.74 -9.09 10.01
C PHE A 9 -11.06 -9.03 9.25
N SER A 10 -12.15 -8.82 9.97
CA SER A 10 -13.49 -8.67 9.41
C SER A 10 -13.63 -7.40 8.57
N ALA A 11 -14.63 -7.36 7.69
CA ALA A 11 -14.96 -6.18 6.90
C ALA A 11 -15.23 -4.93 7.77
N ALA A 12 -15.85 -5.11 8.94
CA ALA A 12 -16.14 -4.03 9.87
C ALA A 12 -14.86 -3.46 10.51
N GLN A 13 -13.94 -4.32 10.93
CA GLN A 13 -12.63 -3.91 11.46
C GLN A 13 -11.79 -3.18 10.41
N ILE A 14 -11.85 -3.64 9.16
CA ILE A 14 -11.20 -2.96 8.03
C ILE A 14 -11.79 -1.56 7.87
N ALA A 15 -13.11 -1.43 7.73
CA ALA A 15 -13.76 -0.14 7.53
C ALA A 15 -13.46 0.87 8.65
N GLU A 16 -13.53 0.44 9.92
CA GLU A 16 -13.18 1.26 11.08
C GLU A 16 -11.70 1.71 11.02
N ARG A 17 -10.79 0.80 10.68
CA ARG A 17 -9.37 1.15 10.58
C ARG A 17 -9.08 2.11 9.42
N ILE A 18 -9.76 1.97 8.28
CA ILE A 18 -9.60 2.89 7.14
C ILE A 18 -10.07 4.30 7.52
N ASP A 19 -11.18 4.43 8.23
CA ASP A 19 -11.67 5.73 8.71
C ASP A 19 -10.64 6.41 9.65
N ALA A 20 -10.12 5.65 10.62
CA ALA A 20 -9.08 6.13 11.52
C ALA A 20 -7.80 6.56 10.77
N LEU A 21 -7.34 5.74 9.81
CA LEU A 21 -6.18 6.08 8.97
C LEU A 21 -6.39 7.36 8.18
N ALA A 22 -7.57 7.54 7.57
CA ALA A 22 -7.86 8.74 6.81
C ALA A 22 -7.83 10.00 7.67
N HIS A 23 -8.27 9.90 8.93
CA HIS A 23 -8.16 10.99 9.90
C HIS A 23 -6.71 11.31 10.25
N GLU A 24 -5.90 10.29 10.56
CA GLU A 24 -4.45 10.43 10.86
C GLU A 24 -3.70 11.09 9.69
N ILE A 25 -3.95 10.64 8.46
CA ILE A 25 -3.34 11.17 7.25
C ILE A 25 -3.82 12.60 6.98
N GLY A 26 -5.12 12.85 7.10
CA GLY A 26 -5.70 14.18 6.91
C GLY A 26 -5.08 15.22 7.85
N ALA A 27 -4.94 14.88 9.12
CA ALA A 27 -4.30 15.74 10.11
C ALA A 27 -2.82 16.01 9.81
N ALA A 28 -2.08 15.04 9.25
CA ALA A 28 -0.67 15.21 8.91
C ALA A 28 -0.44 16.17 7.71
N TYR A 29 -1.42 16.30 6.82
CA TYR A 29 -1.29 17.13 5.62
C TYR A 29 -1.97 18.50 5.71
N ASP A 30 -2.87 18.73 6.68
CA ASP A 30 -3.45 20.05 6.97
C ASP A 30 -4.01 20.73 5.70
N GLU A 31 -4.91 20.05 5.00
CA GLU A 31 -5.54 20.48 3.73
C GLU A 31 -4.61 20.69 2.52
N ARG A 32 -3.30 20.46 2.65
CA ARG A 32 -2.37 20.53 1.52
C ARG A 32 -2.71 19.47 0.45
N GLU A 33 -2.56 19.84 -0.82
CA GLU A 33 -2.75 18.91 -1.94
C GLU A 33 -1.73 17.75 -1.85
N LEU A 34 -2.24 16.52 -1.77
CA LEU A 34 -1.44 15.30 -1.65
C LEU A 34 -1.47 14.51 -2.97
N THR A 35 -0.30 14.09 -3.44
CA THR A 35 -0.18 13.13 -4.53
C THR A 35 -0.17 11.71 -3.96
N VAL A 36 -1.20 10.92 -4.23
CA VAL A 36 -1.30 9.53 -3.82
C VAL A 36 -0.87 8.61 -4.96
N LEU A 37 0.13 7.77 -4.71
CA LEU A 37 0.63 6.77 -5.64
C LEU A 37 0.23 5.38 -5.17
N GLY A 38 -0.74 4.78 -5.85
CA GLY A 38 -1.19 3.42 -5.56
C GLY A 38 -0.34 2.37 -6.26
N VAL A 39 0.22 1.42 -5.50
CA VAL A 39 0.95 0.28 -6.07
C VAL A 39 -0.04 -0.80 -6.51
N LEU A 40 0.02 -1.15 -7.80
CA LEU A 40 -0.78 -2.22 -8.40
C LEU A 40 -0.05 -3.57 -8.33
N GLU A 41 -0.76 -4.70 -8.25
CA GLU A 41 -2.23 -4.83 -8.39
C GLU A 41 -2.96 -4.98 -7.05
N ASP A 42 -2.32 -5.53 -6.02
CA ASP A 42 -3.02 -6.05 -4.83
C ASP A 42 -3.62 -4.97 -3.91
N GLY A 43 -3.09 -3.74 -3.96
CA GLY A 43 -3.49 -2.65 -3.06
C GLY A 43 -4.71 -1.85 -3.51
N PHE A 44 -5.33 -2.17 -4.66
CA PHE A 44 -6.30 -1.27 -5.29
C PHE A 44 -7.60 -1.10 -4.48
N VAL A 45 -8.09 -2.14 -3.80
CA VAL A 45 -9.29 -2.07 -2.96
C VAL A 45 -9.02 -1.19 -1.74
N PHE A 46 -7.93 -1.46 -1.02
CA PHE A 46 -7.47 -0.63 0.09
C PHE A 46 -7.32 0.84 -0.29
N LEU A 47 -6.65 1.11 -1.42
CA LEU A 47 -6.49 2.45 -1.95
C LEU A 47 -7.85 3.13 -2.21
N ALA A 48 -8.77 2.45 -2.90
CA ALA A 48 -10.07 3.01 -3.24
C ALA A 48 -10.91 3.35 -2.00
N ASP A 49 -10.84 2.52 -0.96
CA ASP A 49 -11.55 2.75 0.30
C ASP A 49 -10.92 3.91 1.08
N LEU A 50 -9.59 3.95 1.17
CA LEU A 50 -8.86 5.03 1.84
C LEU A 50 -9.11 6.39 1.17
N LEU A 51 -9.00 6.47 -0.16
CA LEU A 51 -9.19 7.70 -0.92
C LEU A 51 -10.57 8.32 -0.70
N ARG A 52 -11.63 7.51 -0.56
CA ARG A 52 -12.99 7.99 -0.31
C ARG A 52 -13.16 8.65 1.06
N GLN A 53 -12.32 8.30 2.03
CA GLN A 53 -12.37 8.86 3.38
C GLN A 53 -11.43 10.07 3.58
N LEU A 54 -10.44 10.25 2.70
CA LEU A 54 -9.52 11.38 2.76
C LEU A 54 -10.24 12.69 2.38
N LYS A 55 -10.36 13.61 3.35
CA LYS A 55 -11.00 14.91 3.20
C LYS A 55 -9.98 16.01 2.91
N LEU A 56 -9.22 15.86 1.82
CA LEU A 56 -8.24 16.84 1.36
C LEU A 56 -8.11 16.80 -0.17
N PRO A 57 -7.51 17.82 -0.81
CA PRO A 57 -7.29 17.80 -2.26
C PRO A 57 -6.30 16.72 -2.68
N LEU A 58 -6.67 15.88 -3.65
CA LEU A 58 -5.88 14.71 -4.04
C LEU A 58 -5.55 14.72 -5.54
N ARG A 59 -4.33 14.27 -5.85
CA ARG A 59 -3.96 13.75 -7.18
C ARG A 59 -3.67 12.28 -7.06
N ILE A 60 -4.15 11.47 -8.00
CA ILE A 60 -4.00 10.02 -7.95
C ILE A 60 -3.26 9.57 -9.20
N ALA A 61 -2.22 8.76 -9.00
CA ALA A 61 -1.62 7.96 -10.07
C ALA A 61 -1.31 6.57 -9.54
N PHE A 62 -1.07 5.64 -10.46
CA PHE A 62 -0.74 4.26 -10.13
C PHE A 62 0.69 3.95 -10.56
N LEU A 63 1.32 3.05 -9.81
CA LEU A 63 2.65 2.53 -10.08
C LEU A 63 2.57 1.01 -10.20
N ARG A 64 3.29 0.46 -11.18
CA ARG A 64 3.58 -0.98 -11.28
C ARG A 64 5.08 -1.20 -11.41
N TYR A 65 5.58 -2.25 -10.77
CA TYR A 65 6.98 -2.68 -10.85
C TYR A 65 7.08 -4.20 -10.96
N ASP A 66 8.13 -4.71 -11.62
CA ASP A 66 8.42 -6.16 -11.68
C ASP A 66 9.42 -6.54 -10.56
N HIS A 67 8.99 -7.41 -9.66
CA HIS A 67 9.79 -7.90 -8.53
C HIS A 67 10.95 -8.81 -8.99
N ARG A 68 10.89 -9.41 -10.18
CA ARG A 68 11.89 -10.35 -10.70
C ARG A 68 13.16 -9.67 -11.22
N SER A 69 13.13 -8.35 -11.41
CA SER A 69 14.27 -7.53 -11.86
C SER A 69 15.09 -6.90 -10.73
N LEU A 70 15.04 -7.44 -9.49
CA LEU A 70 15.91 -7.01 -8.39
C LEU A 70 17.36 -7.43 -8.66
N GLY A 71 18.02 -6.68 -9.55
CA GLY A 71 19.38 -6.94 -10.05
C GLY A 71 19.82 -6.06 -11.23
N GLY A 72 18.94 -5.28 -11.88
CA GLY A 72 19.38 -4.34 -12.91
C GLY A 72 18.25 -3.78 -13.76
N VAL A 73 18.09 -2.46 -13.68
CA VAL A 73 17.21 -1.59 -14.50
C VAL A 73 15.71 -1.88 -14.32
N GLN A 74 15.09 -1.17 -13.38
CA GLN A 74 13.65 -1.24 -13.11
C GLN A 74 12.90 -0.17 -13.89
N ASP A 75 11.97 -0.56 -14.75
CA ASP A 75 10.94 0.33 -15.28
C ASP A 75 9.82 0.45 -14.24
N LEU A 76 9.90 1.48 -13.41
CA LEU A 76 8.74 1.96 -12.66
C LEU A 76 7.72 2.50 -13.68
N GLN A 77 6.64 1.76 -13.89
CA GLN A 77 5.61 2.11 -14.85
C GLN A 77 4.52 2.91 -14.14
N PHE A 78 4.43 4.19 -14.47
CA PHE A 78 3.39 5.08 -13.97
C PHE A 78 2.19 5.08 -14.92
N SER A 79 0.98 5.05 -14.38
CA SER A 79 -0.25 5.11 -15.19
C SER A 79 -0.48 6.46 -15.88
N ALA A 80 0.13 7.52 -15.35
CA ALA A 80 0.06 8.88 -15.88
C ALA A 80 1.38 9.60 -15.64
N GLN A 81 1.74 10.52 -16.55
CA GLN A 81 2.83 11.46 -16.29
C GLN A 81 2.43 12.35 -15.11
N THR A 82 3.07 12.12 -13.97
CA THR A 82 2.83 12.88 -12.74
C THR A 82 4.09 13.66 -12.42
N ASP A 83 4.03 14.98 -12.51
CA ASP A 83 5.10 15.84 -12.02
C ASP A 83 5.12 15.78 -10.49
N LEU A 84 6.20 15.24 -9.94
CA LEU A 84 6.41 15.08 -8.51
C LEU A 84 7.19 16.25 -7.91
N THR A 85 7.67 17.19 -8.72
CA THR A 85 8.54 18.27 -8.28
C THR A 85 7.87 19.13 -7.22
N GLY A 86 8.47 19.20 -6.02
CA GLY A 86 7.96 19.98 -4.90
C GLY A 86 6.67 19.44 -4.26
N ARG A 87 6.24 18.21 -4.62
CA ARG A 87 4.98 17.60 -4.13
C ARG A 87 5.18 16.79 -2.85
N ASP A 88 4.18 16.80 -1.98
CA ASP A 88 4.04 15.75 -0.97
C ASP A 88 3.45 14.50 -1.61
N VAL A 89 4.10 13.36 -1.40
CA VAL A 89 3.73 12.09 -2.02
C VAL A 89 3.44 11.05 -0.94
N MET A 90 2.31 10.36 -1.05
CA MET A 90 2.02 9.17 -0.27
C MET A 90 2.01 7.94 -1.17
N LEU A 91 2.96 7.04 -0.95
CA LEU A 91 2.96 5.71 -1.56
C LEU A 91 2.01 4.81 -0.77
N VAL A 92 1.04 4.21 -1.45
CA VAL A 92 0.03 3.32 -0.87
C VAL A 92 0.24 1.92 -1.40
N GLU A 93 0.48 0.97 -0.49
CA GLU A 93 0.77 -0.40 -0.86
C GLU A 93 0.00 -1.42 -0.02
N ALA A 94 -0.25 -2.59 -0.61
CA ALA A 94 -1.01 -3.64 0.05
C ALA A 94 -0.20 -4.29 1.18
N VAL A 95 1.06 -4.64 0.94
CA VAL A 95 1.89 -5.36 1.91
C VAL A 95 3.29 -4.80 1.93
N LEU A 96 3.78 -4.51 3.13
CA LEU A 96 5.16 -4.14 3.36
C LEU A 96 5.88 -5.25 4.13
N GLU A 97 6.70 -6.00 3.39
CA GLU A 97 7.36 -7.21 3.90
C GLU A 97 8.88 -7.02 4.01
N THR A 98 9.64 -7.16 2.92
CA THR A 98 11.10 -6.97 2.97
C THR A 98 11.50 -5.49 3.05
N GLY A 99 10.68 -4.61 2.46
CA GLY A 99 10.94 -3.17 2.35
C GLY A 99 11.91 -2.79 1.22
N VAL A 100 12.60 -3.75 0.59
CA VAL A 100 13.59 -3.48 -0.46
C VAL A 100 12.98 -2.80 -1.69
N PRO A 101 11.83 -3.28 -2.24
CA PRO A 101 11.19 -2.58 -3.36
C PRO A 101 10.75 -1.16 -2.98
N GLN A 102 10.19 -0.99 -1.79
CA GLN A 102 9.66 0.29 -1.31
C GLN A 102 10.76 1.32 -1.09
N GLU A 103 11.87 0.92 -0.48
CA GLU A 103 13.04 1.79 -0.33
C GLU A 103 13.55 2.25 -1.71
N TYR A 104 13.63 1.34 -2.69
CA TYR A 104 14.00 1.70 -4.05
C TYR A 104 13.01 2.68 -4.69
N ILE A 105 11.71 2.39 -4.63
CA ILE A 105 10.66 3.26 -5.19
C ILE A 105 10.74 4.65 -4.55
N MET A 106 10.82 4.73 -3.23
CA MET A 106 10.92 6.01 -2.52
C MET A 106 12.16 6.80 -2.93
N ARG A 107 13.33 6.15 -3.11
CA ARG A 107 14.52 6.81 -3.67
C ARG A 107 14.30 7.34 -5.10
N GLN A 108 13.58 6.57 -5.93
CA GLN A 108 13.24 6.97 -7.30
C GLN A 108 12.25 8.15 -7.35
N LEU A 109 11.30 8.21 -6.42
CA LEU A 109 10.38 9.34 -6.28
C LEU A 109 11.11 10.59 -5.78
N ALA A 110 12.06 10.43 -4.85
CA ALA A 110 12.88 11.53 -4.34
C ALA A 110 13.77 12.12 -5.45
N ALA A 111 14.38 11.26 -6.26
CA ALA A 111 15.18 11.67 -7.42
C ALA A 111 14.36 12.43 -8.48
N ARG A 112 13.04 12.25 -8.52
CA ARG A 112 12.10 13.01 -9.37
C ARG A 112 11.62 14.32 -8.74
N GLY A 113 12.18 14.73 -7.59
CA GLY A 113 11.94 16.04 -6.98
C GLY A 113 10.79 16.08 -5.97
N ALA A 114 10.27 14.94 -5.51
CA ALA A 114 9.27 14.92 -4.43
C ALA A 114 9.79 15.67 -3.19
N ARG A 115 8.95 16.55 -2.61
CA ARG A 115 9.27 17.31 -1.39
C ARG A 115 9.27 16.43 -0.16
N SER A 116 8.28 15.55 -0.05
CA SER A 116 8.19 14.55 1.01
C SER A 116 7.60 13.26 0.44
N ILE A 117 7.99 12.14 1.02
CA ILE A 117 7.47 10.82 0.64
C ILE A 117 7.13 10.10 1.93
N LYS A 118 5.88 9.64 2.01
CA LYS A 118 5.36 8.86 3.13
C LYS A 118 4.80 7.53 2.63
N LEU A 119 4.88 6.50 3.46
CA LEU A 119 4.44 5.14 3.14
C LEU A 119 3.21 4.75 3.97
N CYS A 120 2.11 4.43 3.30
CA CYS A 120 0.89 3.90 3.89
C CYS A 120 0.66 2.46 3.41
N VAL A 121 0.44 1.53 4.35
CA VAL A 121 0.32 0.10 4.02
C VAL A 121 -0.92 -0.52 4.63
N LEU A 122 -1.56 -1.44 3.91
CA LEU A 122 -2.64 -2.25 4.50
C LEU A 122 -2.06 -3.23 5.53
N LEU A 123 -1.07 -4.04 5.13
CA LEU A 123 -0.43 -5.02 6.01
C LEU A 123 1.06 -4.71 6.19
N ASP A 124 1.50 -4.61 7.44
CA ASP A 124 2.92 -4.56 7.80
C ASP A 124 3.37 -5.92 8.37
N LYS A 125 4.50 -6.44 7.88
CA LYS A 125 5.14 -7.69 8.35
C LYS A 125 6.55 -7.39 8.86
N PRO A 126 6.70 -6.79 10.06
CA PRO A 126 7.98 -6.27 10.54
C PRO A 126 9.08 -7.35 10.65
N ASP A 127 8.72 -8.58 11.00
CA ASP A 127 9.68 -9.70 11.17
C ASP A 127 10.39 -10.12 9.87
N ARG A 128 9.90 -9.68 8.71
CA ARG A 128 10.45 -10.02 7.39
C ARG A 128 11.30 -8.90 6.79
N ARG A 129 11.46 -7.81 7.52
CA ARG A 129 12.17 -6.60 7.10
C ARG A 129 13.64 -6.88 6.79
N ARG A 130 14.15 -6.32 5.68
CA ARG A 130 15.57 -6.42 5.26
C ARG A 130 16.28 -5.06 5.15
N VAL A 131 15.55 -3.97 5.34
CA VAL A 131 16.04 -2.58 5.27
C VAL A 131 15.45 -1.78 6.44
N GLU A 132 16.05 -0.66 6.84
CA GLU A 132 15.51 0.18 7.92
C GLU A 132 14.33 1.06 7.46
N LEU A 133 13.28 0.42 6.94
CA LEU A 133 12.06 1.06 6.47
C LEU A 133 10.89 0.71 7.38
N LYS A 134 10.19 1.75 7.86
CA LYS A 134 8.92 1.62 8.58
C LYS A 134 7.84 2.37 7.81
N PRO A 135 6.61 1.85 7.75
CA PRO A 135 5.51 2.62 7.19
C PRO A 135 5.20 3.78 8.14
N ASP A 136 4.88 4.94 7.57
CA ASP A 136 4.35 6.07 8.33
C ASP A 136 2.95 5.77 8.86
N TRP A 137 2.18 4.98 8.08
CA TRP A 137 0.88 4.49 8.48
C TRP A 137 0.70 3.02 8.10
N ARG A 138 0.19 2.21 9.02
CA ARG A 138 -0.25 0.84 8.74
C ARG A 138 -1.68 0.62 9.18
N ALA A 139 -2.48 -0.08 8.36
CA ALA A 139 -3.81 -0.49 8.79
C ALA A 139 -3.69 -1.61 9.82
N PHE A 140 -2.96 -2.68 9.48
CA PHE A 140 -2.78 -3.85 10.32
C PHE A 140 -1.34 -4.34 10.34
N GLU A 141 -0.98 -5.01 11.43
CA GLU A 141 0.26 -5.77 11.57
C GLU A 141 -0.09 -7.26 11.56
N THR A 142 0.71 -8.09 10.89
CA THR A 142 0.48 -9.53 10.83
C THR A 142 1.77 -10.32 10.66
N HIS A 143 1.79 -11.53 11.21
CA HIS A 143 2.87 -12.51 11.05
C HIS A 143 2.47 -13.65 10.09
N GLU A 144 1.25 -13.59 9.53
CA GLU A 144 0.74 -14.61 8.63
C GLU A 144 1.51 -14.64 7.32
N GLU A 145 1.87 -15.82 6.84
CA GLU A 145 2.62 -15.98 5.60
C GLU A 145 1.76 -15.61 4.39
N TYR A 146 0.56 -16.19 4.30
CA TYR A 146 -0.37 -16.01 3.19
C TYR A 146 -1.67 -15.37 3.67
N VAL A 147 -1.86 -14.09 3.33
CA VAL A 147 -3.11 -13.36 3.57
C VAL A 147 -3.78 -13.06 2.24
N VAL A 148 -5.07 -13.34 2.16
CA VAL A 148 -5.91 -13.11 0.98
C VAL A 148 -7.16 -12.32 1.35
N GLY A 149 -7.85 -11.80 0.35
CA GLY A 149 -9.04 -10.97 0.53
C GLY A 149 -8.71 -9.49 0.50
N TYR A 150 -9.75 -8.68 0.33
CA TYR A 150 -9.66 -7.22 0.29
C TYR A 150 -8.61 -6.70 -0.72
N GLY A 151 -8.65 -7.25 -1.93
CA GLY A 151 -7.72 -6.96 -3.03
C GLY A 151 -6.52 -7.91 -3.11
N LEU A 152 -6.11 -8.50 -1.98
CA LEU A 152 -5.01 -9.46 -1.93
C LEU A 152 -5.44 -10.81 -2.52
N GLY A 153 -4.60 -11.37 -3.40
CA GLY A 153 -4.87 -12.63 -4.08
C GLY A 153 -3.74 -13.63 -3.95
N LEU A 154 -4.11 -14.92 -3.93
CA LEU A 154 -3.19 -16.03 -4.15
C LEU A 154 -3.62 -16.74 -5.42
N ASN A 155 -2.74 -16.79 -6.43
CA ASN A 155 -3.07 -17.31 -7.76
C ASN A 155 -4.36 -16.69 -8.35
N GLU A 156 -4.50 -15.36 -8.23
CA GLU A 156 -5.67 -14.58 -8.69
C GLU A 156 -7.02 -14.93 -8.04
N ARG A 157 -7.01 -15.68 -6.94
CA ARG A 157 -8.24 -16.05 -6.20
C ARG A 157 -8.42 -15.19 -4.95
N TRP A 158 -9.66 -15.15 -4.48
CA TRP A 158 -10.09 -14.53 -3.21
C TRP A 158 -9.92 -13.02 -3.07
N ARG A 159 -9.37 -12.31 -4.07
CA ARG A 159 -9.25 -10.83 -4.09
C ARG A 159 -10.56 -10.10 -3.75
N ASN A 160 -11.70 -10.71 -4.07
CA ASN A 160 -13.03 -10.15 -3.92
C ASN A 160 -13.67 -10.35 -2.53
N LEU A 161 -13.00 -11.06 -1.60
CA LEU A 161 -13.52 -11.18 -0.24
C LEU A 161 -13.51 -9.82 0.46
N PRO A 162 -14.55 -9.44 1.22
CA PRO A 162 -14.62 -8.14 1.89
C PRO A 162 -13.81 -8.09 3.20
N TYR A 163 -13.17 -9.20 3.58
CA TYR A 163 -12.38 -9.37 4.79
C TYR A 163 -10.99 -9.91 4.43
N LEU A 164 -10.06 -9.85 5.38
CA LEU A 164 -8.74 -10.47 5.26
C LEU A 164 -8.75 -11.82 5.98
N ALA A 165 -8.23 -12.85 5.31
CA ALA A 165 -8.11 -14.20 5.87
C ALA A 165 -6.71 -14.76 5.62
N ARG A 166 -6.24 -15.60 6.55
CA ARG A 166 -5.09 -16.45 6.25
C ARG A 166 -5.53 -17.68 5.46
N ALA A 167 -4.75 -18.05 4.46
CA ALA A 167 -4.89 -19.32 3.76
C ALA A 167 -3.96 -20.34 4.42
N SER A 168 -4.52 -21.44 4.94
CA SER A 168 -3.71 -22.59 5.38
C SER A 168 -3.50 -23.55 4.21
N GLY A 169 -2.23 -23.86 3.91
CA GLY A 169 -1.85 -24.96 3.00
C GLY A 169 -2.25 -26.33 3.52
#